data_AF-A0AA39GXN8-F1
#
_entry.id   AF-A0AA39GXN8-F1
#
_cell.length_a   1.000
_cell.length_b   1.000
_cell.length_c   1.000
_cell.angle_alpha   90.00
_cell.angle_beta   90.00
_cell.angle_gamma   90.00
#
_symmetry.space_group_name_H-M   'P 1'
#
loop_
_entity.id
_entity.type
_entity.pdbx_description
1 polymer ?
#
loop_
_entity_poly.entity_id
_entity_poly.type
_entity_poly.pdbx_seq_one_letter_code
_entity_poly.pdbx_strand_id
1 'polypeptide(L)'
;MIRAIKPSETLDDQVTLLLNSMRVRVEYEDQARQKRKLREAKRRAQRLLHMDGEDSFENDGDFMLTSNVADFPSLLTGNKLELVVTEFHKTKEDELFVIGQLCPNNETTVRVFLRGAWCDSPLQIGYRVKIFDPQGYKIKPSTSDTQEADADMEVHVDDKHGLVIIEPNVLISSTTISQSFYCQRKAVLLERFRGASASNSAMLIGNCVHMLFQSALIEKTVVIDDKWLLDKFYKSILPGVAIQMIGIKMTPESLENEIKPYFKIITEWINHEEGMNVSLLEGLAYNDGFMVSLNEQYRMNSTLFYAGRMTCGNDEVASRTVFIENKENIDPLQRDGFGLCLSTSLDDSVILIDTSRCSASKFAERVGGAQGDIFNQGEAVYIATLCTTFIEKLVSPCDIGVMVTYKYQAKVIKEMLEDSRIEVNTVDQYQGREKKVMIMSLVHTDFNRNCELLSDPRRINVAVSRAQAKLIIVGHSERCRHYFVMKELFQSIPKKFILSDM
;
A
#
# COMPACT_ATOMS: atom_id res chain seq x y z
N MET A 1 4.49 -50.92 0.46
CA MET A 1 4.19 -52.35 0.22
C MET A 1 2.81 -52.39 -0.40
N ILE A 2 2.70 -52.70 -1.70
CA ILE A 2 1.42 -52.69 -2.44
C ILE A 2 0.82 -54.10 -2.33
N ARG A 3 -0.41 -54.21 -1.83
CA ARG A 3 -1.17 -55.47 -1.78
C ARG A 3 -2.36 -55.36 -2.73
N ALA A 4 -2.62 -56.42 -3.50
CA ALA A 4 -3.79 -56.51 -4.37
C ALA A 4 -5.10 -56.59 -3.57
N ILE A 5 -6.08 -55.81 -4.01
CA ILE A 5 -7.41 -55.61 -3.41
C ILE A 5 -8.29 -56.85 -3.67
N LYS A 6 -9.03 -57.33 -2.65
CA LYS A 6 -10.09 -58.34 -2.85
C LYS A 6 -11.45 -57.65 -3.01
N PRO A 7 -12.40 -58.21 -3.79
CA PRO A 7 -13.64 -57.52 -4.18
C PRO A 7 -14.70 -57.31 -3.08
N SER A 8 -14.39 -57.62 -1.82
CA SER A 8 -15.40 -57.71 -0.74
C SER A 8 -15.25 -56.67 0.36
N GLU A 9 -14.42 -55.64 0.21
CA GLU A 9 -14.23 -54.59 1.24
C GLU A 9 -15.00 -53.31 0.86
N THR A 10 -15.76 -52.75 1.81
CA THR A 10 -16.52 -51.50 1.61
C THR A 10 -15.62 -50.27 1.69
N LEU A 11 -16.05 -49.15 1.08
CA LEU A 11 -15.26 -47.91 0.99
C LEU A 11 -14.88 -47.35 2.38
N ASP A 12 -15.75 -47.53 3.38
CA ASP A 12 -15.50 -47.06 4.75
C ASP A 12 -14.43 -47.88 5.48
N ASP A 13 -14.35 -49.19 5.22
CA ASP A 13 -13.27 -50.03 5.74
C ASP A 13 -11.92 -49.60 5.16
N GLN A 14 -11.90 -49.19 3.89
CA GLN A 14 -10.69 -48.73 3.19
C GLN A 14 -10.19 -47.38 3.73
N VAL A 15 -11.09 -46.43 4.03
CA VAL A 15 -10.73 -45.11 4.60
C VAL A 15 -10.26 -45.24 6.04
N THR A 16 -10.90 -46.10 6.83
CA THR A 16 -10.56 -46.30 8.25
C THR A 16 -9.18 -46.94 8.41
N LEU A 17 -8.81 -47.89 7.55
CA LEU A 17 -7.47 -48.50 7.54
C LEU A 17 -6.38 -47.53 7.08
N LEU A 18 -6.68 -46.68 6.09
CA LEU A 18 -5.75 -45.65 5.60
C LEU A 18 -5.44 -44.63 6.71
N LEU A 19 -6.47 -44.15 7.42
CA LEU A 19 -6.34 -43.22 8.55
C LEU A 19 -5.57 -43.84 9.72
N ASN A 20 -5.82 -45.12 10.04
CA ASN A 20 -5.08 -45.80 11.10
C ASN A 20 -3.60 -46.02 10.74
N SER A 21 -3.27 -46.28 9.48
CA SER A 21 -1.88 -46.41 9.02
C SER A 21 -1.11 -45.08 9.05
N MET A 22 -1.80 -43.95 8.84
CA MET A 22 -1.21 -42.61 8.94
C MET A 22 -1.05 -42.15 10.39
N ARG A 23 -2.01 -42.47 11.27
CA ARG A 23 -1.96 -42.08 12.69
C ARG A 23 -0.74 -42.66 13.41
N VAL A 24 -0.40 -43.92 13.12
CA VAL A 24 0.76 -44.60 13.73
C VAL A 24 2.11 -44.03 13.24
N ARG A 25 2.18 -43.49 12.01
CA ARG A 25 3.41 -42.87 11.48
C ARG A 25 3.68 -41.47 12.03
N VAL A 26 2.63 -40.67 12.22
CA VAL A 26 2.76 -39.30 12.73
C VAL A 26 3.23 -39.28 14.18
N GLU A 27 2.73 -40.19 15.02
CA GLU A 27 3.12 -40.25 16.44
C GLU A 27 4.60 -40.68 16.64
N TYR A 28 5.15 -41.52 15.75
CA TYR A 28 6.54 -41.97 15.85
C TYR A 28 7.56 -40.92 15.35
N GLU A 29 7.22 -40.16 14.30
CA GLU A 29 8.11 -39.12 13.76
C GLU A 29 8.13 -37.85 14.62
N ASP A 30 7.01 -37.45 15.23
CA ASP A 30 6.96 -36.24 16.07
C ASP A 30 7.75 -36.40 17.39
N GLN A 31 7.73 -37.59 18.00
CA GLN A 31 8.54 -37.85 19.20
C GLN A 31 10.05 -37.86 18.90
N ALA A 32 10.46 -38.35 17.73
CA ALA A 32 11.85 -38.32 17.29
C ALA A 32 12.31 -36.87 16.98
N ARG A 33 11.44 -36.06 16.38
CA ARG A 33 11.71 -34.67 16.00
C ARG A 33 11.82 -33.74 17.22
N GLN A 34 10.96 -33.91 18.23
CA GLN A 34 11.04 -33.16 19.49
C GLN A 34 12.33 -33.48 20.27
N LYS A 35 12.74 -34.76 20.35
CA LYS A 35 14.00 -35.15 21.01
C LYS A 35 15.25 -34.61 20.30
N ARG A 36 15.22 -34.50 18.97
CA ARG A 36 16.33 -33.95 18.18
C ARG A 36 16.46 -32.43 18.36
N LYS A 37 15.34 -31.69 18.33
CA LYS A 37 15.32 -30.24 18.58
C LYS A 37 15.76 -29.87 20.00
N LEU A 38 15.35 -30.65 21.01
CA LEU A 38 15.78 -30.42 22.40
C LEU A 38 17.28 -30.65 22.61
N ARG A 39 17.87 -31.65 21.91
CA ARG A 39 19.33 -31.90 21.93
C ARG A 39 20.14 -30.81 21.23
N GLU A 40 19.65 -30.28 20.10
CA GLU A 40 20.29 -29.17 19.40
C GLU A 40 20.20 -27.86 20.21
N ALA A 41 19.05 -27.56 20.78
CA ALA A 41 18.86 -26.38 21.64
C ALA A 41 19.80 -26.42 22.86
N LYS A 42 19.96 -27.59 23.50
CA LYS A 42 20.86 -27.76 24.65
C LYS A 42 22.34 -27.58 24.27
N ARG A 43 22.76 -28.06 23.08
CA ARG A 43 24.12 -27.84 22.54
C ARG A 43 24.39 -26.39 22.15
N ARG A 44 23.36 -25.66 21.71
CA ARG A 44 23.46 -24.24 21.34
C ARG A 44 23.55 -23.35 22.59
N ALA A 45 22.77 -23.67 23.62
CA ALA A 45 22.86 -23.03 24.93
C ALA A 45 24.21 -23.25 25.62
N GLN A 46 24.79 -24.46 25.53
CA GLN A 46 26.13 -24.74 26.05
C GLN A 46 27.26 -24.02 25.29
N ARG A 47 27.08 -23.74 24.00
CA ARG A 47 28.05 -22.94 23.22
C ARG A 47 27.98 -21.45 23.55
N LEU A 48 26.79 -20.94 23.86
CA LEU A 48 26.59 -19.53 24.23
C LEU A 48 27.08 -19.21 25.65
N LEU A 49 27.23 -20.22 26.52
CA LEU A 49 27.72 -20.03 27.89
C LEU A 49 29.26 -20.12 28.04
N HIS A 50 30.01 -20.29 26.93
CA HIS A 50 31.46 -20.52 26.96
C HIS A 50 32.28 -19.66 25.99
N MET A 51 31.77 -18.51 25.53
CA MET A 51 32.58 -17.57 24.74
C MET A 51 32.71 -16.23 25.45
N ASP A 52 33.66 -16.16 26.38
CA ASP A 52 34.36 -14.93 26.75
C ASP A 52 35.62 -14.83 25.90
N GLY A 53 35.88 -13.65 25.32
CA GLY A 53 37.21 -13.26 24.84
C GLY A 53 37.29 -12.94 23.34
N GLU A 54 37.41 -11.64 23.07
CA GLU A 54 38.17 -10.98 22.00
C GLU A 54 37.82 -11.32 20.54
N ASP A 55 37.27 -10.34 19.81
CA ASP A 55 38.05 -9.71 18.74
C ASP A 55 37.41 -8.43 18.20
N SER A 56 38.31 -7.53 17.82
CA SER A 56 38.16 -6.14 17.40
C SER A 56 37.34 -5.92 16.13
N PHE A 57 36.69 -4.75 16.08
CA PHE A 57 36.06 -4.18 14.90
C PHE A 57 37.08 -3.90 13.79
N GLU A 58 36.98 -4.64 12.68
CA GLU A 58 37.44 -4.19 11.37
C GLU A 58 36.25 -3.73 10.53
N ASN A 59 36.43 -2.56 9.91
CA ASN A 59 35.55 -1.97 8.89
C ASN A 59 35.59 -2.83 7.62
N ASP A 60 34.43 -3.30 7.18
CA ASP A 60 34.10 -3.61 5.78
C ASP A 60 32.59 -3.39 5.64
N GLY A 61 32.12 -2.44 4.83
CA GLY A 61 31.98 -2.60 3.38
C GLY A 61 30.47 -2.69 3.06
N ASP A 62 30.01 -1.93 2.08
CA ASP A 62 28.60 -1.78 1.66
C ASP A 62 27.70 -3.01 1.89
N PHE A 63 26.67 -2.87 2.73
CA PHE A 63 25.61 -3.86 2.84
C PHE A 63 24.73 -3.85 1.58
N MET A 64 25.16 -4.59 0.56
CA MET A 64 24.27 -5.04 -0.51
C MET A 64 23.22 -5.99 0.08
N LEU A 65 21.95 -5.68 -0.12
CA LEU A 65 20.82 -6.57 0.14
C LEU A 65 20.86 -7.77 -0.83
N THR A 66 21.78 -8.70 -0.64
CA THR A 66 21.75 -9.99 -1.32
C THR A 66 20.79 -10.91 -0.59
N SER A 67 19.96 -11.67 -1.32
CA SER A 67 19.31 -12.84 -0.73
C SER A 67 20.41 -13.72 -0.16
N ASN A 68 20.44 -13.95 1.16
CA ASN A 68 21.45 -14.73 1.87
C ASN A 68 21.46 -16.25 1.52
N VAL A 69 21.07 -16.58 0.29
CA VAL A 69 21.11 -17.90 -0.33
C VAL A 69 22.28 -17.85 -1.31
N ALA A 70 23.32 -18.64 -1.06
CA ALA A 70 24.44 -18.78 -1.99
C ALA A 70 23.92 -19.14 -3.39
N ASP A 71 24.49 -18.50 -4.41
CA ASP A 71 24.13 -18.66 -5.84
C ASP A 71 22.74 -18.14 -6.26
N PHE A 72 22.01 -17.39 -5.41
CA PHE A 72 20.73 -16.78 -5.79
C PHE A 72 20.94 -15.32 -6.27
N PRO A 73 20.54 -14.96 -7.51
CA PRO A 73 20.73 -13.62 -8.03
C PRO A 73 19.93 -12.59 -7.22
N SER A 74 20.56 -11.44 -6.92
CA SER A 74 19.89 -10.33 -6.24
C SER A 74 18.77 -9.77 -7.11
N LEU A 75 17.52 -9.92 -6.66
CA LEU A 75 16.34 -9.36 -7.31
C LEU A 75 16.34 -7.83 -7.33
N LEU A 76 17.23 -7.17 -6.58
CA LEU A 76 17.34 -5.71 -6.51
C LEU A 76 18.39 -5.15 -7.47
N THR A 77 19.49 -5.87 -7.69
CA THR A 77 20.68 -5.34 -8.40
C THR A 77 21.02 -6.06 -9.71
N GLY A 78 20.36 -7.17 -10.04
CA GLY A 78 20.57 -7.89 -11.32
C GLY A 78 19.88 -7.24 -12.53
N ASN A 79 20.33 -7.59 -13.73
CA ASN A 79 19.71 -7.19 -15.00
C ASN A 79 18.27 -7.73 -15.10
N LYS A 80 17.32 -6.91 -15.55
CA LYS A 80 15.90 -7.26 -15.61
C LYS A 80 15.35 -7.02 -17.00
N LEU A 81 14.63 -7.99 -17.53
CA LEU A 81 13.87 -7.88 -18.77
C LEU A 81 12.40 -8.14 -18.44
N GLU A 82 11.52 -7.21 -18.82
CA GLU A 82 10.07 -7.41 -18.75
C GLU A 82 9.55 -7.54 -20.17
N LEU A 83 8.82 -8.63 -20.44
CA LEU A 83 8.32 -8.93 -21.78
C LEU A 83 6.87 -9.41 -21.75
N VAL A 84 6.13 -9.06 -22.79
CA VAL A 84 4.81 -9.62 -23.07
C VAL A 84 4.98 -10.75 -24.08
N VAL A 85 4.57 -11.96 -23.71
CA VAL A 85 4.68 -13.14 -24.57
C VAL A 85 3.78 -12.97 -25.79
N THR A 86 4.37 -12.97 -26.98
CA THR A 86 3.64 -12.93 -28.26
C THR A 86 3.46 -14.32 -28.84
N GLU A 87 4.50 -15.16 -28.76
CA GLU A 87 4.48 -16.54 -29.25
C GLU A 87 5.35 -17.43 -28.37
N PHE A 88 5.05 -18.73 -28.30
CA PHE A 88 5.94 -19.70 -27.67
C PHE A 88 5.77 -21.08 -28.30
N HIS A 89 6.86 -21.83 -28.40
CA HIS A 89 6.92 -23.16 -29.01
C HIS A 89 7.78 -24.07 -28.13
N LYS A 90 7.31 -25.30 -27.88
CA LYS A 90 8.13 -26.30 -27.18
C LYS A 90 8.87 -27.14 -28.21
N THR A 91 10.19 -27.16 -28.14
CA THR A 91 11.05 -27.90 -29.06
C THR A 91 11.22 -29.35 -28.58
N LYS A 92 11.65 -30.28 -29.47
CA LYS A 92 11.76 -31.72 -29.15
C LYS A 92 12.87 -32.06 -28.13
N GLU A 93 13.76 -31.12 -27.81
CA GLU A 93 14.95 -31.32 -26.97
C GLU A 93 14.82 -30.75 -25.54
N ASP A 94 13.61 -30.70 -24.96
CA ASP A 94 13.37 -30.07 -23.65
C ASP A 94 13.87 -28.61 -23.60
N GLU A 95 13.52 -27.84 -24.63
CA GLU A 95 13.68 -26.39 -24.64
C GLU A 95 12.33 -25.73 -24.93
N LEU A 96 11.98 -24.72 -24.15
CA LEU A 96 10.79 -23.91 -24.36
C LEU A 96 11.23 -22.57 -24.94
N PHE A 97 10.84 -22.35 -26.19
CA PHE A 97 11.15 -21.15 -26.94
C PHE A 97 10.02 -20.13 -26.74
N VAL A 98 10.37 -18.90 -26.36
CA VAL A 98 9.43 -17.82 -26.09
C VAL A 98 9.85 -16.58 -26.87
N ILE A 99 8.94 -16.01 -27.64
CA ILE A 99 9.08 -14.69 -28.25
C ILE A 99 8.22 -13.72 -27.46
N GLY A 100 8.80 -12.60 -27.06
CA GLY A 100 8.06 -11.51 -26.45
C GLY A 100 8.55 -10.14 -26.85
N GLN A 101 7.68 -9.15 -26.69
CA GLN A 101 8.02 -7.74 -26.88
C GLN A 101 8.44 -7.12 -25.55
N LEU A 102 9.53 -6.34 -25.57
CA LEU A 102 10.06 -5.68 -24.37
C LEU A 102 9.07 -4.60 -23.88
N CYS A 103 8.88 -4.48 -22.57
CA CYS A 103 8.14 -3.38 -21.96
C CYS A 103 9.10 -2.32 -21.41
N PRO A 104 8.88 -1.00 -21.65
CA PRO A 104 7.74 -0.38 -22.37
C PRO A 104 7.92 -0.25 -23.89
N ASN A 105 9.09 -0.60 -24.43
CA ASN A 105 9.40 -0.44 -25.86
C ASN A 105 8.92 -1.64 -26.69
N ASN A 106 7.66 -1.59 -27.15
CA ASN A 106 7.04 -2.64 -27.97
C ASN A 106 7.70 -2.89 -29.35
N GLU A 107 8.72 -2.11 -29.72
CA GLU A 107 9.45 -2.27 -30.98
C GLU A 107 10.53 -3.36 -30.90
N THR A 108 11.08 -3.64 -29.73
CA THR A 108 12.17 -4.61 -29.57
C THR A 108 11.60 -6.01 -29.31
N THR A 109 11.91 -6.93 -30.21
CA THR A 109 11.54 -8.34 -30.06
C THR A 109 12.67 -9.12 -29.37
N VAL A 110 12.31 -9.88 -28.35
CA VAL A 110 13.24 -10.68 -27.54
C VAL A 110 12.88 -12.15 -27.69
N ARG A 111 13.88 -12.95 -28.08
CA ARG A 111 13.81 -14.42 -28.06
C ARG A 111 14.42 -14.94 -26.76
N VAL A 112 13.66 -15.74 -26.04
CA VAL A 112 14.05 -16.34 -24.78
C VAL A 112 14.01 -17.86 -24.92
N PHE A 113 15.12 -18.51 -24.60
CA PHE A 113 15.22 -19.96 -24.50
C PHE A 113 15.17 -20.37 -23.03
N LEU A 114 14.08 -21.04 -22.64
CA LEU A 114 13.87 -21.58 -21.30
C LEU A 114 14.24 -23.08 -21.30
N ARG A 115 15.27 -23.44 -20.54
CA ARG A 115 15.83 -24.80 -20.45
C ARG A 115 15.67 -25.38 -19.04
N GLY A 116 15.78 -26.70 -18.93
CA GLY A 116 15.72 -27.40 -17.63
C GLY A 116 14.35 -27.32 -16.96
N ALA A 117 14.30 -26.95 -15.68
CA ALA A 117 13.08 -26.84 -14.90
C ALA A 117 12.08 -25.80 -15.45
N TRP A 118 12.56 -24.85 -16.27
CA TRP A 118 11.74 -23.80 -16.86
C TRP A 118 10.95 -24.25 -18.10
N CYS A 119 11.22 -25.44 -18.67
CA CYS A 119 10.57 -25.92 -19.89
C CYS A 119 9.08 -26.25 -19.72
N ASP A 120 8.63 -26.45 -18.49
CA ASP A 120 7.24 -26.72 -18.13
C ASP A 120 6.52 -25.47 -17.59
N SER A 121 7.10 -24.29 -17.79
CA SER A 121 6.50 -23.01 -17.40
C SER A 121 5.12 -22.83 -18.04
N PRO A 122 4.07 -22.55 -17.25
CA PRO A 122 2.70 -22.37 -17.75
C PRO A 122 2.55 -20.99 -18.43
N LEU A 123 3.07 -20.84 -19.65
CA LEU A 123 2.97 -19.61 -20.43
C LEU A 123 1.70 -19.57 -21.27
N GLN A 124 1.17 -18.37 -21.48
CA GLN A 124 0.11 -18.08 -22.44
C GLN A 124 0.46 -16.82 -23.23
N ILE A 125 -0.08 -16.71 -24.45
CA ILE A 125 0.06 -15.50 -25.27
C ILE A 125 -0.62 -14.33 -24.52
N GLY A 126 0.08 -13.20 -24.41
CA GLY A 126 -0.36 -12.01 -23.69
C GLY A 126 0.08 -11.95 -22.21
N TYR A 127 0.70 -13.00 -21.67
CA TYR A 127 1.23 -12.98 -20.31
C TYR A 127 2.44 -12.06 -20.19
N ARG A 128 2.54 -11.34 -19.07
CA ARG A 128 3.76 -10.62 -18.70
C ARG A 128 4.70 -11.54 -17.97
N VAL A 129 5.94 -11.54 -18.41
CA VAL A 129 7.03 -12.33 -17.83
C VAL A 129 8.16 -11.39 -17.47
N LYS A 130 8.73 -11.58 -16.27
CA LYS A 130 9.95 -10.89 -15.85
C LYS A 130 11.09 -11.88 -15.78
N ILE A 131 12.18 -11.58 -16.46
CA ILE A 131 13.41 -12.37 -16.45
C ILE A 131 14.47 -11.59 -15.68
N PHE A 132 15.12 -12.24 -14.73
CA PHE A 132 16.20 -11.68 -13.93
C PHE A 132 17.50 -12.38 -14.26
N ASP A 133 18.56 -11.61 -14.42
CA ASP A 133 19.94 -12.04 -14.64
C ASP A 133 20.12 -13.14 -15.71
N PRO A 134 19.62 -12.95 -16.94
CA PRO A 134 19.74 -13.95 -17.97
C PRO A 134 21.17 -14.06 -18.52
N GLN A 135 21.52 -15.24 -19.05
CA GLN A 135 22.79 -15.44 -19.74
C GLN A 135 22.70 -15.13 -21.24
N GLY A 136 23.70 -14.37 -21.71
CA GLY A 136 23.89 -14.01 -23.12
C GLY A 136 23.11 -12.75 -23.51
N TYR A 137 23.84 -11.65 -23.71
CA TYR A 137 23.37 -10.47 -24.45
C TYR A 137 24.07 -10.47 -25.80
N LYS A 138 23.63 -11.31 -26.74
CA LYS A 138 24.15 -11.25 -28.11
C LYS A 138 23.18 -10.43 -28.94
N ILE A 139 23.52 -9.16 -29.16
CA ILE A 139 22.93 -8.36 -30.23
C ILE A 139 23.52 -8.93 -31.53
N LYS A 140 22.69 -9.50 -32.41
CA LYS A 140 23.19 -9.91 -33.73
C LYS A 140 23.70 -8.67 -34.46
N PRO A 141 24.96 -8.64 -34.96
CA PRO A 141 25.37 -7.62 -35.90
C PRO A 141 24.58 -7.84 -37.19
N SER A 142 23.94 -6.78 -37.66
CA SER A 142 23.13 -6.76 -38.88
C SER A 142 23.98 -6.97 -40.12
N THR A 143 24.36 -8.21 -40.44
CA THR A 143 24.80 -8.60 -41.79
C THR A 143 24.65 -10.10 -42.04
N SER A 144 24.15 -10.39 -43.25
CA SER A 144 24.07 -11.63 -44.05
C SER A 144 22.97 -12.66 -43.75
N ASP A 145 21.92 -12.58 -44.59
CA ASP A 145 21.32 -13.66 -45.38
C ASP A 145 21.03 -15.01 -44.71
N THR A 146 19.96 -15.06 -43.93
CA THR A 146 19.07 -16.24 -43.87
C THR A 146 17.64 -15.82 -43.53
N GLN A 147 16.66 -16.38 -44.26
CA GLN A 147 15.23 -16.10 -44.11
C GLN A 147 14.67 -16.73 -42.83
N GLU A 148 14.84 -16.10 -41.67
CA GLU A 148 14.03 -16.37 -40.46
C GLU A 148 13.79 -15.05 -39.72
N ALA A 149 12.52 -14.69 -39.53
CA ALA A 149 12.05 -13.39 -38.99
C ALA A 149 12.85 -12.92 -37.76
N ASP A 150 13.86 -12.07 -37.98
CA ASP A 150 14.89 -11.72 -37.01
C ASP A 150 14.32 -11.05 -35.76
N ALA A 151 14.74 -11.52 -34.59
CA ALA A 151 14.53 -10.82 -33.33
C ALA A 151 15.81 -10.08 -32.93
N ASP A 152 15.65 -8.92 -32.31
CA ASP A 152 16.75 -7.99 -32.00
C ASP A 152 17.63 -8.47 -30.84
N MET A 153 17.09 -9.30 -29.94
CA MET A 153 17.80 -9.83 -28.77
C MET A 153 17.52 -11.30 -28.54
N GLU A 154 18.57 -12.04 -28.16
CA GLU A 154 18.53 -13.46 -27.80
C GLU A 154 19.02 -13.66 -26.37
N VAL A 155 18.25 -14.42 -25.58
CA VAL A 155 18.40 -14.56 -24.13
C VAL A 155 18.24 -16.04 -23.75
N HIS A 156 19.13 -16.57 -22.90
CA HIS A 156 19.03 -17.93 -22.41
C HIS A 156 18.83 -17.97 -20.88
N VAL A 157 17.92 -18.83 -20.44
CA VAL A 157 17.65 -19.10 -19.02
C VAL A 157 17.66 -20.61 -18.80
N ASP A 158 18.43 -21.05 -17.81
CA ASP A 158 18.56 -22.46 -17.43
C ASP A 158 18.49 -22.63 -15.89
N ASP A 159 18.75 -23.85 -15.41
CA ASP A 159 18.70 -24.17 -13.97
C ASP A 159 19.81 -23.49 -13.15
N LYS A 160 20.84 -22.95 -13.81
CA LYS A 160 22.00 -22.34 -13.17
C LYS A 160 22.02 -20.82 -13.33
N HIS A 161 21.36 -20.29 -14.35
CA HIS A 161 21.41 -18.88 -14.70
C HIS A 161 20.05 -18.36 -15.16
N GLY A 162 19.64 -17.28 -14.52
CA GLY A 162 18.40 -16.58 -14.79
C GLY A 162 17.21 -17.09 -13.98
N LEU A 163 16.29 -16.19 -13.68
CA LEU A 163 15.01 -16.50 -13.02
C LEU A 163 13.87 -15.96 -13.86
N VAL A 164 12.80 -16.75 -13.98
CA VAL A 164 11.59 -16.36 -14.70
C VAL A 164 10.44 -16.21 -13.72
N ILE A 165 9.86 -15.01 -13.65
CA ILE A 165 8.63 -14.73 -12.92
C ILE A 165 7.49 -14.63 -13.93
N ILE A 166 6.59 -15.59 -13.83
CA ILE A 166 5.36 -15.67 -14.64
C ILE A 166 4.27 -14.92 -13.86
N GLU A 167 3.60 -13.96 -14.50
CA GLU A 167 2.54 -13.14 -13.89
C GLU A 167 2.99 -12.30 -12.67
N PRO A 168 3.86 -11.30 -12.85
CA PRO A 168 4.35 -10.44 -11.76
C PRO A 168 3.24 -9.62 -11.06
N ASN A 169 2.02 -9.63 -11.60
CA ASN A 169 0.87 -8.87 -11.09
C ASN A 169 0.01 -9.69 -10.11
N VAL A 170 0.32 -10.97 -9.87
CA VAL A 170 -0.43 -11.80 -8.92
C VAL A 170 0.07 -11.53 -7.49
N LEU A 171 -0.81 -10.98 -6.67
CA LEU A 171 -0.55 -10.72 -5.26
C LEU A 171 -0.78 -11.99 -4.43
N ILE A 172 0.27 -12.48 -3.78
CA ILE A 172 0.20 -13.61 -2.85
C ILE A 172 0.28 -13.06 -1.42
N SER A 173 -0.63 -13.49 -0.54
CA SER A 173 -0.59 -13.08 0.86
C SER A 173 0.60 -13.71 1.60
N SER A 174 1.21 -12.95 2.53
CA SER A 174 2.28 -13.45 3.40
C SER A 174 1.87 -14.70 4.19
N THR A 175 0.58 -14.81 4.52
CA THR A 175 -0.01 -15.98 5.18
C THR A 175 0.04 -17.23 4.30
N THR A 176 -0.22 -17.12 3.00
CA THR A 176 -0.12 -18.24 2.05
C THR A 176 1.32 -18.76 1.95
N ILE A 177 2.28 -17.83 1.87
CA ILE A 177 3.72 -18.13 1.79
C ILE A 177 4.21 -18.81 3.07
N SER A 178 3.81 -18.30 4.24
CA SER A 178 4.21 -18.90 5.52
C SER A 178 3.68 -20.33 5.68
N GLN A 179 2.51 -20.64 5.13
CA GLN A 179 1.92 -21.98 5.18
C GLN A 179 2.59 -22.96 4.21
N SER A 180 3.14 -22.50 3.08
CA SER A 180 3.81 -23.36 2.11
C SER A 180 5.10 -23.98 2.63
N PHE A 181 5.80 -23.32 3.57
CA PHE A 181 7.01 -23.88 4.20
C PHE A 181 6.75 -25.23 4.90
N TYR A 182 5.52 -25.45 5.36
CA TYR A 182 5.15 -26.68 6.07
C TYR A 182 4.50 -27.71 5.13
N CYS A 183 3.67 -27.28 4.19
CA CYS A 183 3.05 -28.17 3.20
C CYS A 183 2.57 -27.38 1.98
N GLN A 184 3.24 -27.58 0.84
CA GLN A 184 2.88 -26.94 -0.43
C GLN A 184 1.46 -27.30 -0.90
N ARG A 185 1.03 -28.56 -0.75
CA ARG A 185 -0.33 -28.99 -1.14
C ARG A 185 -1.41 -28.29 -0.32
N LYS A 186 -1.15 -28.05 0.97
CA LYS A 186 -2.10 -27.36 1.87
C LYS A 186 -2.32 -25.91 1.45
N ALA A 187 -1.25 -25.20 1.08
CA ALA A 187 -1.33 -23.82 0.60
C ALA A 187 -2.18 -23.71 -0.67
N VAL A 188 -1.94 -24.58 -1.65
CA VAL A 188 -2.71 -24.63 -2.91
C VAL A 188 -4.18 -25.00 -2.68
N LEU A 189 -4.45 -25.96 -1.79
CA LEU A 189 -5.82 -26.37 -1.48
C LEU A 189 -6.60 -25.30 -0.72
N LEU A 190 -5.97 -24.56 0.20
CA LEU A 190 -6.62 -23.46 0.92
C LEU A 190 -6.94 -22.27 0.01
N GLU A 191 -6.09 -22.01 -0.98
CA GLU A 191 -6.35 -20.99 -2.00
C GLU A 191 -7.56 -21.35 -2.87
N ARG A 192 -7.66 -22.63 -3.30
CA ARG A 192 -8.76 -23.14 -4.13
C ARG A 192 -10.06 -23.35 -3.35
N PHE A 193 -9.97 -23.71 -2.08
CA PHE A 193 -11.11 -24.00 -1.20
C PHE A 193 -11.07 -23.08 0.03
N ARG A 194 -11.35 -21.79 -0.20
CA ARG A 194 -11.48 -20.79 0.87
C ARG A 194 -12.63 -21.20 1.80
N GLY A 195 -12.29 -21.66 3.00
CA GLY A 195 -13.27 -21.98 4.06
C GLY A 195 -13.06 -23.29 4.82
N ALA A 196 -12.15 -24.16 4.37
CA ALA A 196 -11.95 -25.49 4.97
C ALA A 196 -10.74 -25.59 5.93
N SER A 197 -10.34 -24.49 6.58
CA SER A 197 -9.33 -24.58 7.64
C SER A 197 -9.98 -25.06 8.93
N ALA A 198 -9.56 -26.21 9.46
CA ALA A 198 -9.84 -26.57 10.84
C ALA A 198 -9.37 -25.42 11.75
N SER A 199 -10.30 -24.80 12.47
CA SER A 199 -9.99 -23.74 13.43
C SER A 199 -8.96 -24.28 14.43
N ASN A 200 -7.84 -23.59 14.59
CA ASN A 200 -6.86 -23.91 15.62
C ASN A 200 -7.25 -23.20 16.93
N SER A 201 -6.94 -23.77 18.09
CA SER A 201 -7.22 -23.19 19.41
C SER A 201 -6.69 -21.76 19.54
N ALA A 202 -5.46 -21.52 19.05
CA ALA A 202 -4.86 -20.18 19.05
C ALA A 202 -5.66 -19.14 18.23
N MET A 203 -6.23 -19.54 17.08
CA MET A 203 -7.07 -18.66 16.26
C MET A 203 -8.39 -18.37 16.95
N LEU A 204 -8.98 -19.39 17.61
CA LEU A 204 -10.21 -19.25 18.37
C LEU A 204 -10.05 -18.23 19.50
N ILE A 205 -9.00 -18.39 20.30
CA ILE A 205 -8.66 -17.50 21.41
C ILE A 205 -8.42 -16.08 20.88
N GLY A 206 -7.60 -15.94 19.84
CA GLY A 206 -7.33 -14.64 19.21
C GLY A 206 -8.58 -13.94 18.69
N ASN A 207 -9.49 -14.67 18.03
CA ASN A 207 -10.75 -14.12 17.56
C ASN A 207 -11.63 -13.63 18.72
N CYS A 208 -11.72 -14.40 19.81
CA CYS A 208 -12.47 -14.01 21.00
C CYS A 208 -11.89 -12.75 21.66
N VAL A 209 -10.56 -12.68 21.83
CA VAL A 209 -9.87 -11.50 22.37
C VAL A 209 -10.11 -10.28 21.48
N HIS A 210 -10.02 -10.44 20.15
CA HIS A 210 -10.27 -9.36 19.20
C HIS A 210 -11.71 -8.84 19.29
N MET A 211 -12.72 -9.72 19.36
CA MET A 211 -14.12 -9.32 19.47
C MET A 211 -14.44 -8.64 20.81
N LEU A 212 -13.82 -9.08 21.91
CA LEU A 212 -13.95 -8.43 23.21
C LEU A 212 -13.36 -7.02 23.17
N PHE A 213 -12.15 -6.90 22.65
CA PHE A 213 -11.46 -5.62 22.50
C PHE A 213 -12.26 -4.65 21.61
N GLN A 214 -12.77 -5.12 20.47
CA GLN A 214 -13.62 -4.33 19.59
C GLN A 214 -14.91 -3.87 20.27
N SER A 215 -15.57 -4.75 21.04
CA SER A 215 -16.77 -4.38 21.79
C SER A 215 -16.45 -3.31 22.82
N ALA A 216 -15.31 -3.43 23.48
CA ALA A 216 -14.85 -2.50 24.49
C ALA A 216 -14.51 -1.12 23.89
N LEU A 217 -13.99 -1.08 22.66
CA LEU A 217 -13.75 0.16 21.90
C LEU A 217 -15.02 0.87 21.44
N ILE A 218 -16.10 0.14 21.16
CA ILE A 218 -17.36 0.74 20.71
C ILE A 218 -18.12 1.34 21.90
N GLU A 219 -18.08 0.68 23.04
CA GLU A 219 -18.85 1.05 24.24
C GLU A 219 -18.03 1.89 25.24
N LYS A 220 -17.33 2.93 24.74
CA LYS A 220 -16.43 3.80 25.54
C LYS A 220 -17.05 4.52 26.74
N THR A 221 -18.38 4.48 26.89
CA THR A 221 -19.10 5.19 27.96
C THR A 221 -19.28 4.38 29.23
N VAL A 222 -18.95 3.09 29.21
CA VAL A 222 -19.09 2.17 30.35
C VAL A 222 -17.72 1.85 30.92
N VAL A 223 -17.61 1.78 32.25
CA VAL A 223 -16.39 1.30 32.92
C VAL A 223 -16.16 -0.15 32.51
N ILE A 224 -15.05 -0.41 31.83
CA ILE A 224 -14.72 -1.73 31.31
C ILE A 224 -13.89 -2.45 32.37
N ASP A 225 -14.56 -3.32 33.13
CA ASP A 225 -13.96 -4.20 34.13
C ASP A 225 -14.00 -5.67 33.67
N ASP A 226 -13.29 -6.54 34.39
CA ASP A 226 -13.25 -7.98 34.10
C ASP A 226 -14.67 -8.59 34.10
N LYS A 227 -15.59 -8.04 34.90
CA LYS A 227 -16.98 -8.49 34.96
C LYS A 227 -17.74 -8.17 33.68
N TRP A 228 -17.55 -6.98 33.11
CA TRP A 228 -18.12 -6.59 31.83
C TRP A 228 -17.57 -7.46 30.69
N LEU A 229 -16.26 -7.73 30.69
CA LEU A 229 -15.63 -8.59 29.67
C LEU A 229 -16.16 -10.03 29.71
N LEU A 230 -16.36 -10.59 30.91
CA LEU A 230 -16.99 -11.90 31.09
C LEU A 230 -18.44 -11.89 30.59
N ASP A 231 -19.23 -10.87 30.96
CA ASP A 231 -20.63 -10.79 30.55
C ASP A 231 -20.76 -10.72 29.01
N LYS A 232 -19.92 -9.92 28.35
CA LYS A 232 -19.86 -9.82 26.90
C LYS A 232 -19.39 -11.11 26.24
N PHE A 233 -18.41 -11.80 26.83
CA PHE A 233 -17.94 -13.09 26.33
C PHE A 233 -19.08 -14.10 26.27
N TYR A 234 -19.82 -14.29 27.37
CA TYR A 234 -20.91 -15.27 27.43
C TYR A 234 -22.13 -14.89 26.59
N LYS A 235 -22.52 -13.62 26.57
CA LYS A 235 -23.75 -13.18 25.91
C LYS A 235 -23.59 -12.96 24.40
N SER A 236 -22.45 -12.43 23.97
CA SER A 236 -22.27 -11.95 22.60
C SER A 236 -21.32 -12.81 21.77
N ILE A 237 -20.28 -13.37 22.38
CA ILE A 237 -19.19 -14.03 21.64
C ILE A 237 -19.35 -15.56 21.63
N LEU A 238 -19.63 -16.16 22.79
CA LEU A 238 -19.75 -17.62 22.93
C LEU A 238 -20.75 -18.26 21.95
N PRO A 239 -21.94 -17.67 21.66
CA PRO A 239 -22.88 -18.26 20.69
C PRO A 239 -22.32 -18.33 19.27
N GLY A 240 -21.51 -17.35 18.85
CA GLY A 240 -20.93 -17.30 17.51
C GLY A 240 -19.74 -18.26 17.33
N VAL A 241 -19.11 -18.67 18.44
CA VAL A 241 -17.87 -19.45 18.45
C VAL A 241 -18.09 -20.92 18.82
N ALA A 242 -19.30 -21.28 19.28
CA ALA A 242 -19.65 -22.62 19.75
C ALA A 242 -19.35 -23.76 18.75
N ILE A 243 -19.63 -23.54 17.46
CA ILE A 243 -19.37 -24.56 16.41
C ILE A 243 -17.87 -24.85 16.27
N GLN A 244 -17.04 -23.81 16.35
CA GLN A 244 -15.58 -23.93 16.26
C GLN A 244 -15.00 -24.61 17.51
N MET A 245 -15.57 -24.35 18.69
CA MET A 245 -15.19 -25.00 19.94
C MET A 245 -15.43 -26.51 19.92
N ILE A 246 -16.59 -26.94 19.40
CA ILE A 246 -16.90 -28.37 19.24
C ILE A 246 -15.88 -29.03 18.30
N GLY A 247 -15.49 -28.35 17.21
CA GLY A 247 -14.47 -28.83 16.29
C GLY A 247 -13.08 -29.01 16.93
N ILE A 248 -12.75 -28.20 17.93
CA ILE A 248 -11.46 -28.23 18.65
C ILE A 248 -11.53 -29.09 19.93
N LYS A 249 -12.72 -29.58 20.30
CA LYS A 249 -12.98 -30.27 21.58
C LYS A 249 -12.62 -29.43 22.81
N MET A 250 -12.88 -28.13 22.74
CA MET A 250 -12.62 -27.18 23.83
C MET A 250 -13.91 -26.87 24.59
N THR A 251 -13.86 -26.88 25.91
CA THR A 251 -15.00 -26.48 26.75
C THR A 251 -15.07 -24.96 26.91
N PRO A 252 -16.26 -24.37 27.16
CA PRO A 252 -16.38 -22.94 27.46
C PRO A 252 -15.52 -22.46 28.63
N GLU A 253 -15.42 -23.26 29.68
CA GLU A 253 -14.57 -22.98 30.85
C GLU A 253 -13.08 -22.98 30.49
N SER A 254 -12.64 -23.91 29.65
CA SER A 254 -11.27 -23.93 29.16
C SER A 254 -10.97 -22.70 28.31
N LEU A 255 -11.90 -22.25 27.48
CA LEU A 255 -11.72 -21.07 26.63
C LEU A 255 -11.71 -19.79 27.46
N GLU A 256 -12.59 -19.68 28.45
CA GLU A 256 -12.61 -18.57 29.40
C GLU A 256 -11.26 -18.44 30.13
N ASN A 257 -10.70 -19.55 30.62
CA ASN A 257 -9.41 -19.55 31.32
C ASN A 257 -8.23 -19.12 30.42
N GLU A 258 -8.30 -19.39 29.12
CA GLU A 258 -7.30 -18.96 28.14
C GLU A 258 -7.44 -17.49 27.75
N ILE A 259 -8.65 -16.92 27.82
CA ILE A 259 -8.92 -15.52 27.47
C ILE A 259 -8.70 -14.58 28.68
N LYS A 260 -9.00 -15.03 29.90
CA LYS A 260 -8.84 -14.24 31.15
C LYS A 260 -7.51 -13.48 31.28
N PRO A 261 -6.34 -14.06 30.95
CA PRO A 261 -5.07 -13.32 31.01
C PRO A 261 -5.04 -12.04 30.16
N TYR A 262 -5.82 -11.99 29.08
CA TYR A 262 -5.92 -10.84 28.19
C TYR A 262 -6.86 -9.76 28.71
N PHE A 263 -7.73 -10.05 29.70
CA PHE A 263 -8.64 -9.04 30.24
C PHE A 263 -7.88 -7.90 30.89
N LYS A 264 -6.85 -8.23 31.68
CA LYS A 264 -5.98 -7.23 32.30
C LYS A 264 -5.32 -6.32 31.25
N ILE A 265 -4.88 -6.91 30.12
CA ILE A 265 -4.28 -6.15 29.02
C ILE A 265 -5.33 -5.22 28.39
N ILE A 266 -6.54 -5.73 28.13
CA ILE A 266 -7.64 -4.95 27.55
C ILE A 266 -8.04 -3.80 28.48
N THR A 267 -8.21 -4.05 29.78
CA THR A 267 -8.64 -3.05 30.76
C THR A 267 -7.56 -2.01 31.02
N GLU A 268 -6.30 -2.41 31.22
CA GLU A 268 -5.17 -1.47 31.35
C GLU A 268 -5.05 -0.58 30.12
N TRP A 269 -5.16 -1.17 28.93
CA TRP A 269 -4.98 -0.43 27.68
C TRP A 269 -6.14 0.54 27.39
N ILE A 270 -7.40 0.15 27.67
CA ILE A 270 -8.56 1.04 27.48
C ILE A 270 -8.53 2.20 28.47
N ASN A 271 -8.14 1.93 29.72
CA ASN A 271 -8.08 2.95 30.75
C ASN A 271 -6.90 3.93 30.56
N HIS A 272 -5.86 3.54 29.83
CA HIS A 272 -4.71 4.40 29.59
C HIS A 272 -4.83 5.35 28.39
N GLU A 273 -5.80 5.16 27.47
CA GLU A 273 -6.05 5.96 26.24
C GLU A 273 -4.83 6.33 25.35
N GLU A 274 -3.60 5.99 25.74
CA GLU A 274 -2.37 6.40 25.07
C GLU A 274 -1.88 5.27 24.15
N GLY A 275 -1.78 5.58 22.85
CA GLY A 275 -1.10 4.72 21.88
C GLY A 275 -1.98 4.07 20.82
N MET A 276 -3.31 4.23 20.83
CA MET A 276 -4.15 3.82 19.67
C MET A 276 -3.83 4.56 18.39
N ASN A 277 -3.42 5.81 18.53
CA ASN A 277 -3.00 6.67 17.44
C ASN A 277 -1.63 6.30 16.88
N VAL A 278 -0.85 5.49 17.62
CA VAL A 278 0.47 5.03 17.23
C VAL A 278 0.32 3.67 16.56
N SER A 279 0.46 3.66 15.23
CA SER A 279 0.43 2.39 14.50
C SER A 279 1.60 1.49 14.88
N LEU A 280 1.47 0.18 14.70
CA LEU A 280 2.59 -0.76 14.91
C LEU A 280 3.83 -0.33 14.11
N LEU A 281 3.64 0.17 12.90
CA LEU A 281 4.72 0.68 12.06
C LEU A 281 5.39 1.91 12.68
N GLU A 282 4.60 2.86 13.20
CA GLU A 282 5.11 4.04 13.90
C GLU A 282 5.89 3.66 15.16
N GLY A 283 5.39 2.68 15.93
CA GLY A 283 6.09 2.13 17.09
C GLY A 283 7.41 1.43 16.71
N LEU A 284 7.43 0.66 15.62
CA LEU A 284 8.63 0.01 15.10
C LEU A 284 9.61 0.99 14.45
N ALA A 285 9.13 2.10 13.91
CA ALA A 285 9.97 3.12 13.29
C ALA A 285 10.91 3.83 14.29
N TYR A 286 10.61 3.77 15.60
CA TYR A 286 11.53 4.23 16.64
C TYR A 286 12.77 3.34 16.80
N ASN A 287 12.74 2.10 16.30
CA ASN A 287 13.90 1.21 16.33
C ASN A 287 14.69 1.34 15.03
N ASP A 288 15.84 1.99 15.12
CA ASP A 288 16.78 2.12 14.00
C ASP A 288 17.21 0.74 13.48
N GLY A 289 17.20 0.58 12.15
CA GLY A 289 17.67 -0.63 11.46
C GLY A 289 16.61 -1.48 10.76
N PHE A 290 15.32 -1.24 10.98
CA PHE A 290 14.22 -1.99 10.32
C PHE A 290 13.42 -1.18 9.30
N MET A 291 13.63 0.13 9.22
CA MET A 291 12.89 1.01 8.32
C MET A 291 13.69 1.30 7.05
N VAL A 292 13.11 0.95 5.91
CA VAL A 292 13.60 1.40 4.59
C VAL A 292 12.64 2.47 4.08
N SER A 293 13.15 3.69 3.93
CA SER A 293 12.37 4.82 3.39
C SER A 293 12.52 4.88 1.86
N LEU A 294 11.39 4.99 1.16
CA LEU A 294 11.37 5.23 -0.28
C LEU A 294 11.41 6.74 -0.53
N ASN A 295 12.50 7.22 -1.12
CA ASN A 295 12.75 8.65 -1.32
C ASN A 295 12.38 9.14 -2.73
N GLU A 296 12.16 8.22 -3.68
CA GLU A 296 11.74 8.55 -5.04
C GLU A 296 10.21 8.56 -5.17
N GLN A 297 9.67 9.58 -5.84
CA GLN A 297 8.23 9.72 -6.09
C GLN A 297 7.92 10.03 -7.56
N TYR A 298 6.77 9.54 -8.04
CA TYR A 298 6.36 9.61 -9.45
C TYR A 298 5.04 10.39 -9.68
N ARG A 299 4.65 11.23 -8.71
CA ARG A 299 3.36 11.95 -8.71
C ARG A 299 3.52 13.44 -8.96
N MET A 300 4.21 14.11 -8.05
CA MET A 300 4.31 15.56 -7.93
C MET A 300 5.47 16.09 -8.76
N ASN A 301 5.32 17.27 -9.35
CA ASN A 301 6.43 17.96 -9.96
C ASN A 301 7.45 18.47 -8.93
N SER A 302 8.60 18.92 -9.44
CA SER A 302 9.76 19.27 -8.60
C SER A 302 9.55 20.50 -7.70
N THR A 303 8.55 21.34 -7.99
CA THR A 303 8.25 22.53 -7.18
C THR A 303 7.26 22.26 -6.05
N LEU A 304 6.61 21.09 -6.03
CA LEU A 304 5.74 20.65 -4.95
C LEU A 304 6.55 20.08 -3.76
N PHE A 305 6.13 20.46 -2.55
CA PHE A 305 6.98 20.43 -1.34
C PHE A 305 7.43 19.04 -0.87
N TYR A 306 8.74 18.88 -0.64
CA TYR A 306 9.31 17.91 0.31
C TYR A 306 10.58 18.38 1.04
N ALA A 307 10.90 19.68 1.02
CA ALA A 307 12.11 20.23 1.66
C ALA A 307 13.39 19.44 1.30
N GLY A 308 13.48 18.94 0.06
CA GLY A 308 14.61 18.14 -0.43
C GLY A 308 14.70 16.70 0.09
N ARG A 309 13.72 16.22 0.87
CA ARG A 309 13.71 14.84 1.41
C ARG A 309 13.21 13.78 0.43
N MET A 310 12.59 14.19 -0.66
CA MET A 310 12.11 13.31 -1.72
C MET A 310 12.57 13.83 -3.08
N THR A 311 12.87 12.93 -4.01
CA THR A 311 13.30 13.22 -5.38
C THR A 311 12.25 12.76 -6.38
N CYS A 312 12.14 13.45 -7.51
CA CYS A 312 11.29 12.98 -8.62
C CYS A 312 11.97 11.77 -9.26
N GLY A 313 11.20 10.72 -9.53
CA GLY A 313 11.72 9.48 -10.12
C GLY A 313 12.02 9.58 -11.62
N ASN A 314 11.56 10.64 -12.30
CA ASN A 314 11.95 10.97 -13.69
C ASN A 314 11.67 12.45 -14.03
N ASP A 315 12.25 12.91 -15.14
CA ASP A 315 12.15 14.30 -15.61
C ASP A 315 10.73 14.68 -16.08
N GLU A 316 9.95 13.70 -16.59
CA GLU A 316 8.57 13.93 -17.02
C GLU A 316 7.68 14.32 -15.85
N VAL A 317 7.82 13.63 -14.71
CA VAL A 317 7.15 13.98 -13.46
C VAL A 317 7.69 15.32 -12.95
N ALA A 318 9.01 15.51 -12.94
CA ALA A 318 9.65 16.71 -12.41
C ALA A 318 9.22 18.00 -13.14
N SER A 319 8.94 17.91 -14.43
CA SER A 319 8.55 19.02 -15.33
C SER A 319 7.04 19.10 -15.59
N ARG A 320 6.23 18.27 -14.92
CA ARG A 320 4.78 18.18 -15.14
C ARG A 320 4.08 19.50 -14.82
N THR A 321 3.42 20.07 -15.81
CA THR A 321 2.57 21.27 -15.67
C THR A 321 1.15 21.00 -16.18
N VAL A 322 0.23 21.93 -15.91
CA VAL A 322 -1.13 21.85 -16.43
C VAL A 322 -1.10 22.21 -17.90
N PHE A 323 -1.67 21.36 -18.76
CA PHE A 323 -1.82 21.67 -20.18
C PHE A 323 -3.07 22.51 -20.40
N ILE A 324 -2.91 23.62 -21.12
CA ILE A 324 -3.99 24.53 -21.54
C ILE A 324 -3.79 24.82 -23.02
N GLU A 325 -4.79 24.50 -23.85
CA GLU A 325 -4.68 24.64 -25.32
C GLU A 325 -4.67 26.10 -25.78
N ASN A 326 -5.30 27.01 -25.03
CA ASN A 326 -5.52 28.41 -25.44
C ASN A 326 -4.64 29.39 -24.64
N LYS A 327 -3.33 29.37 -24.91
CA LYS A 327 -2.34 30.29 -24.28
C LYS A 327 -2.50 31.76 -24.71
N GLU A 328 -3.14 32.03 -25.85
CA GLU A 328 -3.19 33.36 -26.46
C GLU A 328 -4.18 34.33 -25.80
N ASN A 329 -5.08 33.84 -24.94
CA ASN A 329 -6.15 34.65 -24.32
C ASN A 329 -5.97 34.86 -22.81
N ILE A 330 -4.75 34.72 -22.30
CA ILE A 330 -4.40 35.11 -20.93
C ILE A 330 -3.37 36.22 -21.08
N ASP A 331 -3.81 37.47 -21.01
CA ASP A 331 -2.90 38.61 -21.10
C ASP A 331 -1.86 38.50 -19.96
N PRO A 332 -0.56 38.33 -20.26
CA PRO A 332 0.49 38.22 -19.24
C PRO A 332 0.59 39.46 -18.35
N LEU A 333 -0.05 40.56 -18.74
CA LEU A 333 -0.10 41.84 -18.04
C LEU A 333 -1.33 42.01 -17.13
N GLN A 334 -2.38 41.20 -17.25
CA GLN A 334 -3.46 41.14 -16.26
C GLN A 334 -3.06 40.17 -15.15
N ARG A 335 -2.33 40.68 -14.15
CA ARG A 335 -1.99 39.95 -12.91
C ARG A 335 -3.21 39.80 -12.00
N ASP A 336 -4.29 39.27 -12.54
CA ASP A 336 -5.51 38.98 -11.81
C ASP A 336 -5.35 37.58 -11.20
N GLY A 337 -5.93 37.33 -10.03
CA GLY A 337 -5.68 36.08 -9.30
C GLY A 337 -5.98 34.79 -10.10
N PHE A 338 -6.87 34.88 -11.08
CA PHE A 338 -7.21 33.82 -12.03
C PHE A 338 -6.11 33.55 -13.07
N GLY A 339 -5.45 34.58 -13.60
CA GLY A 339 -4.42 34.42 -14.64
C GLY A 339 -3.23 33.61 -14.14
N LEU A 340 -2.83 33.82 -12.89
CA LEU A 340 -1.75 33.06 -12.26
C LEU A 340 -2.15 31.60 -11.99
N CYS A 341 -3.39 31.38 -11.53
CA CYS A 341 -3.93 30.03 -11.35
C CYS A 341 -3.92 29.22 -12.65
N LEU A 342 -4.17 29.88 -13.79
CA LEU A 342 -4.16 29.27 -15.12
C LEU A 342 -2.78 29.22 -15.75
N SER A 343 -1.73 29.72 -15.11
CA SER A 343 -0.40 29.68 -15.68
C SER A 343 0.10 28.24 -15.84
N THR A 344 0.81 27.99 -16.93
CA THR A 344 1.40 26.67 -17.26
C THR A 344 2.88 26.59 -16.86
N SER A 345 3.34 27.55 -16.07
CA SER A 345 4.72 27.59 -15.56
C SER A 345 4.91 26.60 -14.41
N LEU A 346 6.12 26.05 -14.31
CA LEU A 346 6.50 25.20 -13.19
C LEU A 346 6.70 25.98 -11.89
N ASP A 347 7.10 27.25 -12.00
CA ASP A 347 7.38 28.09 -10.84
C ASP A 347 6.12 28.37 -10.01
N ASP A 348 4.96 28.45 -10.66
CA ASP A 348 3.65 28.73 -10.04
C ASP A 348 2.79 27.47 -9.87
N SER A 349 3.42 26.31 -9.72
CA SER A 349 2.73 25.08 -9.35
C SER A 349 2.02 25.19 -8.00
N VAL A 350 2.48 26.07 -7.10
CA VAL A 350 1.82 26.33 -5.82
C VAL A 350 1.43 27.79 -5.72
N ILE A 351 0.14 28.05 -5.53
CA ILE A 351 -0.43 29.39 -5.43
C ILE A 351 -1.29 29.47 -4.18
N LEU A 352 -1.16 30.58 -3.45
CA LEU A 352 -2.03 30.94 -2.32
C LEU A 352 -2.88 32.14 -2.69
N ILE A 353 -4.19 31.95 -2.72
CA ILE A 353 -5.21 33.00 -2.81
C ILE A 353 -5.60 33.38 -1.38
N ASP A 354 -5.03 34.48 -0.90
CA ASP A 354 -5.18 34.95 0.46
C ASP A 354 -6.44 35.82 0.61
N THR A 355 -7.42 35.32 1.36
CA THR A 355 -8.69 36.01 1.59
C THR A 355 -8.66 36.96 2.80
N SER A 356 -7.52 37.09 3.50
CA SER A 356 -7.38 37.89 4.74
C SER A 356 -7.80 39.36 4.57
N ARG A 357 -7.46 39.99 3.43
CA ARG A 357 -7.83 41.38 3.13
C ARG A 357 -9.31 41.57 2.80
N CYS A 358 -10.00 40.50 2.39
CA CYS A 358 -11.39 40.51 1.94
C CYS A 358 -12.36 39.83 2.94
N SER A 359 -11.86 39.49 4.14
CA SER A 359 -12.58 38.70 5.14
C SER A 359 -13.84 39.39 5.69
N ALA A 360 -13.96 40.71 5.56
CA ALA A 360 -15.02 41.50 6.22
C ALA A 360 -16.44 41.42 5.60
N SER A 361 -16.69 40.75 4.46
CA SER A 361 -18.09 40.60 3.98
C SER A 361 -18.42 39.29 3.24
N LYS A 362 -17.66 38.95 2.19
CA LYS A 362 -17.95 37.80 1.32
C LYS A 362 -17.17 36.54 1.71
N PHE A 363 -15.96 36.69 2.23
CA PHE A 363 -15.05 35.59 2.58
C PHE A 363 -15.02 35.28 4.07
N ALA A 364 -16.08 35.59 4.82
CA ALA A 364 -16.21 35.20 6.22
C ALA A 364 -16.77 33.78 6.34
N GLU A 365 -16.25 33.00 7.29
CA GLU A 365 -16.85 31.74 7.67
C GLU A 365 -18.28 31.97 8.22
N ARG A 366 -19.20 31.07 7.85
CA ARG A 366 -20.60 31.09 8.27
C ARG A 366 -20.99 29.72 8.80
N VAL A 367 -21.95 29.73 9.73
CA VAL A 367 -22.57 28.51 10.24
C VAL A 367 -23.86 28.26 9.46
N GLY A 368 -24.03 27.03 8.99
CA GLY A 368 -25.22 26.57 8.27
C GLY A 368 -26.39 26.27 9.21
N GLY A 369 -27.38 25.54 8.67
CA GLY A 369 -28.62 25.24 9.40
C GLY A 369 -28.47 24.21 10.52
N ALA A 370 -27.49 23.31 10.43
CA ALA A 370 -27.22 22.30 11.47
C ALA A 370 -25.91 22.57 12.24
N GLN A 371 -25.80 21.99 13.44
CA GLN A 371 -24.59 22.11 14.26
C GLN A 371 -23.38 21.47 13.54
N GLY A 372 -22.32 22.25 13.35
CA GLY A 372 -21.10 21.81 12.66
C GLY A 372 -21.08 22.07 11.14
N ASP A 373 -22.17 22.60 10.57
CA ASP A 373 -22.17 23.07 9.18
C ASP A 373 -21.38 24.37 9.11
N ILE A 374 -20.17 24.33 8.58
CA ILE A 374 -19.31 25.50 8.42
C ILE A 374 -18.95 25.63 6.94
N PHE A 375 -19.09 26.83 6.40
CA PHE A 375 -18.80 27.13 5.01
C PHE A 375 -18.36 28.57 4.83
N ASN A 376 -17.75 28.85 3.68
CA ASN A 376 -17.33 30.17 3.26
C ASN A 376 -17.86 30.40 1.84
N GLN A 377 -18.88 31.24 1.74
CA GLN A 377 -19.58 31.51 0.48
C GLN A 377 -18.66 32.14 -0.56
N GLY A 378 -17.80 33.08 -0.15
CA GLY A 378 -16.85 33.73 -1.05
C GLY A 378 -15.84 32.74 -1.62
N GLU A 379 -15.27 31.89 -0.76
CA GLU A 379 -14.36 30.83 -1.24
C GLU A 379 -15.08 29.87 -2.20
N ALA A 380 -16.32 29.48 -1.89
CA ALA A 380 -17.07 28.55 -2.73
C ALA A 380 -17.35 29.11 -4.12
N VAL A 381 -17.79 30.38 -4.21
CA VAL A 381 -18.01 31.06 -5.49
C VAL A 381 -16.71 31.18 -6.27
N TYR A 382 -15.62 31.61 -5.62
CA TYR A 382 -14.32 31.75 -6.28
C TYR A 382 -13.82 30.42 -6.85
N ILE A 383 -13.91 29.34 -6.07
CA ILE A 383 -13.47 28.00 -6.49
C ILE A 383 -14.35 27.48 -7.63
N ALA A 384 -15.68 27.67 -7.56
CA ALA A 384 -16.59 27.26 -8.63
C ALA A 384 -16.25 27.99 -9.94
N THR A 385 -16.08 29.32 -9.89
CA THR A 385 -15.65 30.11 -11.06
C THR A 385 -14.31 29.63 -11.60
N LEU A 386 -13.33 29.38 -10.73
CA LEU A 386 -12.01 28.90 -11.12
C LEU A 386 -12.08 27.54 -11.83
N CYS A 387 -12.88 26.61 -11.30
CA CYS A 387 -13.14 25.32 -11.94
C CYS A 387 -13.76 25.47 -13.33
N THR A 388 -14.78 26.32 -13.47
CA THR A 388 -15.41 26.59 -14.78
C THR A 388 -14.38 27.17 -15.76
N THR A 389 -13.55 28.12 -15.33
CA THR A 389 -12.50 28.69 -16.18
C THR A 389 -11.46 27.64 -16.60
N PHE A 390 -11.09 26.69 -15.74
CA PHE A 390 -10.22 25.58 -16.14
C PHE A 390 -10.86 24.71 -17.24
N ILE A 391 -12.17 24.45 -17.14
CA ILE A 391 -12.91 23.68 -18.16
C ILE A 391 -12.99 24.45 -19.48
N GLU A 392 -13.27 25.76 -19.44
CA GLU A 392 -13.27 26.63 -20.62
C GLU A 392 -11.91 26.65 -21.33
N LYS A 393 -10.83 26.48 -20.56
CA LYS A 393 -9.46 26.36 -21.04
C LYS A 393 -9.06 24.92 -21.42
N LEU A 394 -10.05 24.03 -21.55
CA LEU A 394 -9.94 22.64 -22.02
C LEU A 394 -9.17 21.71 -21.07
N VAL A 395 -9.11 22.03 -19.77
CA VAL A 395 -8.69 21.08 -18.75
C VAL A 395 -9.82 20.09 -18.50
N SER A 396 -9.50 18.79 -18.54
CA SER A 396 -10.47 17.73 -18.26
C SER A 396 -11.05 17.89 -16.85
N PRO A 397 -12.39 17.89 -16.66
CA PRO A 397 -13.01 17.90 -15.34
C PRO A 397 -12.52 16.77 -14.42
N CYS A 398 -12.17 15.62 -15.01
CA CYS A 398 -11.63 14.47 -14.28
C CYS A 398 -10.22 14.72 -13.71
N ASP A 399 -9.48 15.69 -14.25
CA ASP A 399 -8.13 16.08 -13.83
C ASP A 399 -8.14 17.16 -12.74
N ILE A 400 -9.33 17.62 -12.31
CA ILE A 400 -9.52 18.66 -11.30
C ILE A 400 -10.09 18.03 -10.02
N GLY A 401 -9.51 18.38 -8.88
CA GLY A 401 -9.98 18.01 -7.55
C GLY A 401 -10.12 19.22 -6.64
N VAL A 402 -11.19 19.25 -5.85
CA VAL A 402 -11.39 20.24 -4.80
C VAL A 402 -11.40 19.54 -3.44
N MET A 403 -10.49 19.99 -2.58
CA MET A 403 -10.43 19.60 -1.18
C MET A 403 -11.00 20.68 -0.30
N VAL A 404 -11.81 20.27 0.67
CA VAL A 404 -12.40 21.19 1.65
C VAL A 404 -12.13 20.72 3.06
N THR A 405 -12.05 21.68 3.98
CA THR A 405 -11.95 21.39 5.43
C THR A 405 -13.24 20.85 6.00
N TYR A 406 -14.39 21.31 5.49
CA TYR A 406 -15.72 20.99 6.00
C TYR A 406 -16.62 20.31 4.99
N LYS A 407 -17.37 19.30 5.44
CA LYS A 407 -18.35 18.58 4.60
C LYS A 407 -19.42 19.51 4.02
N TYR A 408 -19.88 20.50 4.79
CA TYR A 408 -20.87 21.45 4.32
C TYR A 408 -20.31 22.36 3.22
N GLN A 409 -19.05 22.79 3.30
CA GLN A 409 -18.37 23.49 2.19
C GLN A 409 -18.33 22.64 0.92
N ALA A 410 -18.06 21.33 1.00
CA ALA A 410 -18.11 20.44 -0.17
C ALA A 410 -19.50 20.44 -0.81
N LYS A 411 -20.57 20.42 -0.01
CA LYS A 411 -21.94 20.48 -0.51
C LYS A 411 -22.19 21.80 -1.25
N VAL A 412 -21.83 22.93 -0.66
CA VAL A 412 -22.02 24.27 -1.26
C VAL A 412 -21.28 24.38 -2.60
N ILE A 413 -20.03 23.92 -2.67
CA ILE A 413 -19.26 23.95 -3.92
C ILE A 413 -19.88 23.02 -4.97
N LYS A 414 -20.28 21.79 -4.61
CA LYS A 414 -20.92 20.85 -5.54
C LYS A 414 -22.21 21.41 -6.16
N GLU A 415 -23.00 22.14 -5.39
CA GLU A 415 -24.23 22.78 -5.87
C GLU A 415 -23.96 23.95 -6.84
N MET A 416 -22.76 24.53 -6.80
CA MET A 416 -22.33 25.62 -7.70
C MET A 416 -21.61 25.13 -8.96
N LEU A 417 -21.13 23.88 -8.97
CA LEU A 417 -20.42 23.32 -10.12
C LEU A 417 -21.41 22.76 -11.14
N GLU A 418 -21.21 23.12 -12.41
CA GLU A 418 -22.02 22.61 -13.52
C GLU A 418 -21.63 21.16 -13.88
N ASP A 419 -20.35 20.81 -13.73
CA ASP A 419 -19.81 19.49 -14.07
C ASP A 419 -19.60 18.62 -12.84
N SER A 420 -20.41 17.55 -12.73
CA SER A 420 -20.36 16.60 -11.62
C SER A 420 -19.13 15.68 -11.63
N ARG A 421 -18.31 15.70 -12.69
CA ARG A 421 -17.06 14.93 -12.78
C ARG A 421 -15.92 15.55 -11.96
N ILE A 422 -16.02 16.83 -11.60
CA ILE A 422 -15.08 17.46 -10.68
C ILE A 422 -15.27 16.86 -9.30
N GLU A 423 -14.21 16.28 -8.76
CA GLU A 423 -14.27 15.61 -7.47
C GLU A 423 -14.06 16.61 -6.32
N VAL A 424 -15.15 16.94 -5.63
CA VAL A 424 -15.14 17.78 -4.42
C VAL A 424 -15.32 16.91 -3.17
N ASN A 425 -14.31 16.80 -2.31
CA ASN A 425 -14.38 15.92 -1.13
C ASN A 425 -13.57 16.50 0.04
N THR A 426 -13.83 15.99 1.24
CA THR A 426 -12.98 16.28 2.42
C THR A 426 -11.64 15.55 2.31
N VAL A 427 -10.62 16.02 3.04
CA VAL A 427 -9.29 15.39 3.05
C VAL A 427 -9.35 13.90 3.39
N ASP A 428 -10.18 13.52 4.37
CA ASP A 428 -10.34 12.12 4.80
C ASP A 428 -10.95 11.25 3.69
N GLN A 429 -11.85 11.81 2.86
CA GLN A 429 -12.50 11.09 1.76
C GLN A 429 -11.65 11.03 0.49
N TYR A 430 -10.57 11.82 0.42
CA TYR A 430 -9.67 11.89 -0.75
C TYR A 430 -8.48 10.92 -0.67
N GLN A 431 -8.47 10.02 0.31
CA GLN A 431 -7.34 9.12 0.54
C GLN A 431 -7.17 8.13 -0.63
N GLY A 432 -6.00 8.16 -1.27
CA GLY A 432 -5.65 7.28 -2.39
C GLY A 432 -6.00 7.79 -3.79
N ARG A 433 -6.52 9.02 -3.91
CA ARG A 433 -6.86 9.65 -5.19
C ARG A 433 -5.88 10.80 -5.48
N GLU A 434 -5.61 11.11 -6.73
CA GLU A 434 -4.70 12.18 -7.15
C GLU A 434 -5.24 12.87 -8.39
N LYS A 435 -4.94 14.15 -8.56
CA LYS A 435 -5.41 14.96 -9.70
C LYS A 435 -4.30 15.87 -10.20
N LYS A 436 -4.37 16.26 -11.49
CA LYS A 436 -3.42 17.21 -12.07
C LYS A 436 -3.53 18.57 -11.38
N VAL A 437 -4.75 19.05 -11.18
CA VAL A 437 -5.05 20.30 -10.47
C VAL A 437 -5.79 19.99 -9.18
N MET A 438 -5.21 20.38 -8.05
CA MET A 438 -5.87 20.32 -6.75
C MET A 438 -6.12 21.73 -6.21
N ILE A 439 -7.35 22.00 -5.80
CA ILE A 439 -7.78 23.26 -5.17
C ILE A 439 -8.16 22.96 -3.72
N MET A 440 -7.61 23.68 -2.76
CA MET A 440 -7.85 23.49 -1.33
C MET A 440 -8.56 24.71 -0.72
N SER A 441 -9.79 24.53 -0.24
CA SER A 441 -10.57 25.53 0.50
C SER A 441 -10.33 25.37 2.00
N LEU A 442 -9.80 26.41 2.64
CA LEU A 442 -9.51 26.41 4.08
C LEU A 442 -10.75 26.77 4.91
N VAL A 443 -11.66 27.60 4.37
CA VAL A 443 -12.92 28.06 5.00
C VAL A 443 -12.74 28.98 6.21
N HIS A 444 -11.71 28.74 7.02
CA HIS A 444 -11.51 29.30 8.35
C HIS A 444 -11.14 30.77 8.39
N THR A 445 -11.93 31.55 9.12
CA THR A 445 -11.65 32.96 9.43
C THR A 445 -11.81 33.31 10.92
N ASP A 446 -12.50 32.49 11.73
CA ASP A 446 -12.70 32.76 13.16
C ASP A 446 -11.48 32.34 14.00
N PHE A 447 -10.83 33.30 14.66
CA PHE A 447 -9.67 33.08 15.52
C PHE A 447 -9.99 32.28 16.80
N ASN A 448 -11.24 32.23 17.24
CA ASN A 448 -11.64 31.51 18.45
C ASN A 448 -11.98 30.05 18.18
N ARG A 449 -12.20 29.66 16.92
CA ARG A 449 -12.61 28.32 16.52
C ARG A 449 -11.41 27.51 16.04
N ASN A 450 -11.11 26.41 16.71
CA ASN A 450 -10.09 25.47 16.24
C ASN A 450 -10.64 24.53 15.16
N CYS A 451 -9.77 24.20 14.21
CA CYS A 451 -9.99 23.21 13.17
C CYS A 451 -9.18 21.97 13.49
N GLU A 452 -9.84 20.84 13.73
CA GLU A 452 -9.14 19.58 13.95
C GLU A 452 -8.31 19.17 12.72
N LEU A 453 -8.82 19.43 11.51
CA LEU A 453 -8.14 19.06 10.26
C LEU A 453 -6.84 19.84 10.05
N LEU A 454 -6.87 21.17 10.24
CA LEU A 454 -5.68 22.01 10.08
C LEU A 454 -4.71 21.84 11.26
N SER A 455 -5.15 21.26 12.37
CA SER A 455 -4.30 20.92 13.51
C SER A 455 -3.51 19.63 13.32
N ASP A 456 -3.94 18.71 12.43
CA ASP A 456 -3.26 17.43 12.18
C ASP A 456 -2.27 17.55 11.00
N PRO A 457 -0.94 17.52 11.26
CA PRO A 457 0.09 17.56 10.20
C PRO A 457 -0.08 16.48 9.14
N ARG A 458 -0.51 15.29 9.54
CA ARG A 458 -0.62 14.12 8.65
C ARG A 458 -1.71 14.37 7.62
N ARG A 459 -2.81 15.01 8.02
CA ARG A 459 -3.92 15.33 7.12
C ARG A 459 -3.55 16.43 6.13
N ILE A 460 -2.80 17.45 6.57
CA ILE A 460 -2.30 18.48 5.65
C ILE A 460 -1.32 17.87 4.63
N ASN A 461 -0.40 17.00 5.07
CA ASN A 461 0.50 16.30 4.16
C ASN A 461 -0.25 15.45 3.13
N VAL A 462 -1.31 14.75 3.56
CA VAL A 462 -2.20 14.02 2.66
C VAL A 462 -2.87 14.96 1.66
N ALA A 463 -3.33 16.13 2.08
CA ALA A 463 -4.01 17.10 1.22
C ALA A 463 -3.07 17.69 0.16
N VAL A 464 -1.90 18.18 0.57
CA VAL A 464 -0.90 18.79 -0.30
C VAL A 464 -0.36 17.79 -1.32
N SER A 465 -0.15 16.53 -0.92
CA SER A 465 0.44 15.48 -1.78
C SER A 465 -0.51 14.87 -2.81
N ARG A 466 -1.74 15.39 -2.98
CA ARG A 466 -2.67 14.94 -4.03
C ARG A 466 -2.49 15.64 -5.36
N ALA A 467 -1.84 16.80 -5.37
CA ALA A 467 -1.56 17.55 -6.58
C ALA A 467 -0.46 16.86 -7.39
N GLN A 468 -0.67 16.64 -8.69
CA GLN A 468 0.41 16.18 -9.57
C GLN A 468 1.15 17.35 -10.23
N ALA A 469 0.40 18.37 -10.69
CA ALA A 469 0.95 19.48 -11.46
C ALA A 469 0.72 20.85 -10.81
N LYS A 470 -0.45 21.08 -10.21
CA LYS A 470 -0.79 22.39 -9.62
C LYS A 470 -1.62 22.26 -8.35
N LEU A 471 -1.23 23.02 -7.33
CA LEU A 471 -1.90 23.16 -6.04
C LEU A 471 -2.29 24.62 -5.82
N ILE A 472 -3.59 24.87 -5.67
CA ILE A 472 -4.14 26.19 -5.42
C ILE A 472 -4.79 26.18 -4.05
N ILE A 473 -4.32 27.00 -3.13
CA ILE A 473 -4.84 27.11 -1.77
C ILE A 473 -5.67 28.40 -1.69
N VAL A 474 -6.90 28.31 -1.22
CA VAL A 474 -7.80 29.45 -1.03
C VAL A 474 -8.18 29.55 0.44
N GLY A 475 -7.89 30.68 1.06
CA GLY A 475 -8.33 30.94 2.43
C GLY A 475 -7.56 32.03 3.17
N HIS A 476 -7.92 32.24 4.43
CA HIS A 476 -7.40 33.34 5.23
C HIS A 476 -6.01 33.00 5.79
N SER A 477 -4.97 33.60 5.21
CA SER A 477 -3.59 33.20 5.55
C SER A 477 -3.24 33.48 7.01
N GLU A 478 -3.58 34.65 7.56
CA GLU A 478 -3.23 35.03 8.94
C GLU A 478 -3.89 34.12 9.98
N ARG A 479 -5.16 33.76 9.78
CA ARG A 479 -5.85 32.79 10.63
C ARG A 479 -5.17 31.43 10.55
N CYS A 480 -4.87 30.96 9.35
CA CYS A 480 -4.31 29.62 9.16
C CYS A 480 -2.83 29.52 9.60
N ARG A 481 -2.07 30.62 9.66
CA ARG A 481 -0.71 30.66 10.24
C ARG A 481 -0.63 30.27 11.72
N HIS A 482 -1.75 30.24 12.43
CA HIS A 482 -1.80 29.74 13.80
C HIS A 482 -1.55 28.23 13.88
N TYR A 483 -1.79 27.49 12.79
CA TYR A 483 -1.43 26.08 12.69
C TYR A 483 0.01 25.96 12.20
N PHE A 484 0.86 25.29 12.98
CA PHE A 484 2.30 25.19 12.72
C PHE A 484 2.61 24.75 11.29
N VAL A 485 1.95 23.71 10.79
CA VAL A 485 2.21 23.16 9.45
C VAL A 485 1.77 24.10 8.34
N MET A 486 0.64 24.79 8.51
CA MET A 486 0.19 25.79 7.54
C MET A 486 1.12 27.00 7.51
N LYS A 487 1.70 27.39 8.65
CA LYS A 487 2.72 28.45 8.72
C LYS A 487 3.96 28.07 7.90
N GLU A 488 4.49 26.86 8.09
CA GLU A 488 5.64 26.36 7.33
C GLU A 488 5.32 26.30 5.82
N LEU A 489 4.14 25.77 5.47
CA LEU A 489 3.65 25.68 4.09
C LEU A 489 3.57 27.06 3.41
N PHE A 490 3.06 28.07 4.11
CA PHE A 490 2.97 29.42 3.55
C PHE A 490 4.32 30.13 3.46
N GLN A 491 5.26 29.81 4.34
CA GLN A 491 6.62 30.35 4.28
C GLN A 491 7.42 29.76 3.11
N SER A 492 7.14 28.53 2.71
CA SER A 492 7.78 27.89 1.56
C SER A 492 7.22 28.36 0.21
N ILE A 493 6.08 29.06 0.18
CA ILE A 493 5.53 29.65 -1.06
C ILE A 493 6.23 31.00 -1.33
N PRO A 494 6.84 31.21 -2.51
CA PRO A 494 7.40 32.51 -2.90
C PRO A 494 6.35 33.62 -2.84
N LYS A 495 6.69 34.78 -2.28
CA LYS A 495 5.76 35.92 -2.11
C LYS A 495 5.04 36.34 -3.39
N LYS A 496 5.65 36.16 -4.57
CA LYS A 496 5.04 36.45 -5.88
C LYS A 496 3.82 35.58 -6.23
N PHE A 497 3.65 34.45 -5.54
CA PHE A 497 2.54 33.50 -5.73
C PHE A 497 1.54 33.53 -4.57
N ILE A 498 1.65 34.52 -3.67
CA ILE A 498 0.67 34.82 -2.64
C ILE A 498 -0.12 36.04 -3.11
N LEU A 499 -1.36 35.81 -3.52
CA LEU A 499 -2.23 36.82 -4.08
C LEU A 499 -3.24 37.27 -3.02
N SER A 500 -3.08 38.51 -2.57
CA SER A 500 -3.96 39.12 -1.56
C SER A 500 -4.99 40.10 -2.14
N ASP A 501 -4.86 40.42 -3.43
CA ASP A 501 -5.71 41.37 -4.12
C ASP A 501 -6.56 40.54 -5.11
N MET A 502 -7.86 40.40 -4.79
CA MET A 502 -8.86 39.70 -5.60
C MET A 502 -9.89 40.67 -6.16
#